data_AF-A0AAJ6KTF2-F1
#
_entry.id   AF-A0AAJ6KTF2-F1
#
_cell.length_a   1.000
_cell.length_b   1.000
_cell.length_c   1.000
_cell.angle_alpha   90.00
_cell.angle_beta   90.00
_cell.angle_gamma   90.00
#
_symmetry.space_group_name_H-M   'P 1'
#
loop_
_entity.id
_entity.type
_entity.pdbx_description
1 polymer ?
#
loop_
_entity_poly.entity_id
_entity_poly.type
_entity_poly.pdbx_seq_one_letter_code
_entity_poly.pdbx_strand_id
1 'polypeptide(L)'
;MKTQLALNTDLSATVSDGKAPEWVELIPPGPNVTGRDGRQWLFDEQAGTLVQSSFLGRAIDLPIDWEHATQHRASKGESAPAAGWIKQLELRNGALWGLVDWTPRASAQVINREYRFLSPVFDFDPDTTRIARLVSAGLTNKPNFLLTALNQENTEVTPVTLSPALLTALGLPATATEEQALAATAQLKATAQATNTEKPNLEQFMPRADYDSVLQRATNAEQALAEQKKTEHTKQVDALITSATQAGKITPATVDYHRAACQDETGLARFKAFVDAAPVVAPPSNLDERKADKTATALNAEEQHVAKLLDMSEADFIKGKA
;
A
#
# COMPACT_ATOMS: atom_id res chain seq x y z
N MET A 1 -13.83 -8.64 45.81
CA MET A 1 -13.13 -9.58 44.91
C MET A 1 -11.90 -8.86 44.38
N LYS A 2 -10.74 -9.14 44.97
CA LYS A 2 -9.58 -9.84 44.36
C LYS A 2 -8.88 -9.01 43.27
N THR A 3 -7.72 -8.46 43.62
CA THR A 3 -6.67 -8.13 42.64
C THR A 3 -5.43 -8.91 43.07
N GLN A 4 -5.24 -10.09 42.46
CA GLN A 4 -4.03 -10.87 42.61
C GLN A 4 -2.98 -10.25 41.67
N LEU A 5 -1.97 -9.60 42.25
CA LEU A 5 -0.73 -9.28 41.57
C LEU A 5 0.10 -10.56 41.49
N ALA A 6 0.53 -10.90 40.28
CA ALA A 6 1.54 -11.91 40.06
C ALA A 6 2.70 -11.24 39.32
N LEU A 7 3.89 -11.35 39.92
CA LEU A 7 5.18 -10.91 39.43
C LEU A 7 6.17 -12.00 39.86
N ASN A 8 6.35 -12.95 38.93
CA ASN A 8 7.07 -14.21 38.92
C ASN A 8 6.84 -15.09 40.16
N THR A 9 6.38 -16.32 39.92
CA THR A 9 5.79 -17.17 40.96
C THR A 9 6.86 -17.77 41.87
N ASP A 10 6.85 -17.41 43.17
CA ASP A 10 7.30 -18.34 44.19
C ASP A 10 6.33 -19.53 44.17
N LEU A 11 6.79 -20.66 43.62
CA LEU A 11 5.98 -21.85 43.48
C LEU A 11 5.44 -22.28 44.85
N SER A 12 6.20 -22.07 45.93
CA SER A 12 5.77 -22.43 47.28
C SER A 12 4.67 -21.53 47.85
N ALA A 13 4.54 -20.30 47.35
CA ALA A 13 3.45 -19.38 47.71
C ALA A 13 2.15 -19.69 46.96
N THR A 14 2.22 -20.49 45.89
CA THR A 14 1.07 -20.92 45.08
C THR A 14 0.70 -22.38 45.26
N VAL A 15 1.50 -23.16 46.01
CA VAL A 15 1.12 -24.48 46.50
C VAL A 15 -0.17 -24.34 47.32
N SER A 16 -1.24 -24.92 46.79
CA SER A 16 -2.55 -25.00 47.42
C SER A 16 -2.86 -26.47 47.65
N ASP A 17 -3.40 -26.82 48.82
CA ASP A 17 -3.78 -28.20 49.20
C ASP A 17 -2.68 -29.26 49.00
N GLY A 18 -1.41 -28.87 49.19
CA GLY A 18 -0.27 -29.79 49.06
C GLY A 18 0.00 -30.25 47.64
N LYS A 19 -0.43 -29.49 46.63
CA LYS A 19 -0.13 -29.75 45.21
C LYS A 19 0.73 -28.65 44.62
N ALA A 20 1.65 -29.05 43.73
CA ALA A 20 2.39 -28.09 42.91
C ALA A 20 1.40 -27.29 42.03
N PRO A 21 1.66 -25.99 41.80
CA PRO A 21 0.78 -25.15 41.00
C PRO A 21 0.73 -25.63 39.54
N GLU A 22 -0.48 -25.77 38.99
CA GLU A 22 -0.67 -26.15 37.59
C GLU A 22 -0.36 -24.98 36.65
N TRP A 23 -0.77 -23.76 37.00
CA TRP A 23 -0.45 -22.55 36.26
C TRP A 23 0.65 -21.77 36.96
N VAL A 24 1.72 -21.48 36.23
CA VAL A 24 2.88 -20.73 36.72
C VAL A 24 3.17 -19.55 35.82
N GLU A 25 3.59 -18.44 36.42
CA GLU A 25 4.10 -17.30 35.67
C GLU A 25 5.53 -17.60 35.20
N LEU A 26 5.77 -17.40 33.90
CA LEU A 26 7.05 -17.66 33.25
C LEU A 26 7.78 -16.36 32.93
N ILE A 27 7.07 -15.36 32.38
CA ILE A 27 7.62 -14.04 32.06
C ILE A 27 6.71 -12.99 32.71
N PRO A 28 7.27 -12.03 33.46
CA PRO A 28 6.47 -11.01 34.13
C PRO A 28 5.83 -10.04 33.14
N PRO A 29 4.84 -9.24 33.57
CA PRO A 29 4.24 -8.22 32.73
C PRO A 29 5.27 -7.29 32.09
N GLY A 30 5.18 -7.12 30.78
CA GLY A 30 5.97 -6.15 30.04
C GLY A 30 5.43 -4.71 30.15
N PRO A 31 5.88 -3.80 29.28
CA PRO A 31 6.68 -4.07 28.08
C PRO A 31 8.16 -4.34 28.36
N ASN A 32 8.72 -3.91 29.48
CA ASN A 32 10.13 -4.14 29.77
C ASN A 32 10.29 -5.08 30.96
N VAL A 33 11.00 -6.19 30.76
CA VAL A 33 11.29 -7.17 31.81
C VAL A 33 12.78 -7.16 32.11
N THR A 34 13.13 -6.99 33.38
CA THR A 34 14.52 -6.83 33.82
C THR A 34 14.95 -8.04 34.66
N GLY A 35 16.10 -8.62 34.30
CA GLY A 35 16.78 -9.67 35.05
C GLY A 35 17.53 -9.12 36.27
N ARG A 36 17.81 -10.00 37.23
CA ARG A 36 18.65 -9.76 38.41
C ARG A 36 20.09 -9.44 38.04
N ASP A 37 20.50 -9.88 36.87
CA ASP A 37 21.79 -9.56 36.25
C ASP A 37 21.84 -8.16 35.62
N GLY A 38 20.74 -7.40 35.66
CA GLY A 38 20.63 -6.05 35.12
C GLY A 38 20.33 -6.00 33.62
N ARG A 39 20.23 -7.14 32.93
CA ARG A 39 19.80 -7.16 31.53
C ARG A 39 18.30 -6.90 31.43
N GLN A 40 17.89 -6.27 30.34
CA GLN A 40 16.51 -5.93 30.07
C GLN A 40 16.10 -6.49 28.71
N TRP A 41 14.85 -6.95 28.63
CA TRP A 41 14.25 -7.46 27.41
C TRP A 41 12.88 -6.82 27.19
N LEU A 42 12.50 -6.70 25.92
CA LEU A 42 11.19 -6.20 25.50
C LEU A 42 10.19 -7.38 25.41
N PHE A 43 9.14 -7.31 26.21
CA PHE A 43 7.99 -8.20 26.23
C PHE A 43 6.69 -7.41 26.02
N ASP A 44 6.57 -6.74 24.87
CA ASP A 44 5.37 -6.05 24.43
C ASP A 44 4.29 -7.03 23.91
N GLU A 45 3.12 -6.53 23.50
CA GLU A 45 2.04 -7.35 22.95
C GLU A 45 2.53 -8.21 21.77
N GLN A 46 3.39 -7.63 20.91
CA GLN A 46 3.99 -8.33 19.78
C GLN A 46 4.87 -9.50 20.24
N ALA A 47 5.74 -9.31 21.24
CA ALA A 47 6.54 -10.38 21.83
C ALA A 47 5.65 -11.51 22.38
N GLY A 48 4.56 -11.15 23.06
CA GLY A 48 3.57 -12.12 23.55
C GLY A 48 2.91 -12.93 22.44
N THR A 49 2.57 -12.30 21.30
CA THR A 49 2.04 -13.00 20.11
C THR A 49 3.08 -13.91 19.48
N LEU A 50 4.34 -13.46 19.36
CA LEU A 50 5.44 -14.25 18.78
C LEU A 50 5.70 -15.52 19.59
N VAL A 51 5.77 -15.40 20.92
CA VAL A 51 6.01 -16.54 21.82
C VAL A 51 4.88 -17.56 21.72
N GLN A 52 3.62 -17.13 21.76
CA GLN A 52 2.47 -18.04 21.63
C GLN A 52 2.42 -18.69 20.24
N SER A 53 2.63 -17.93 19.17
CA SER A 53 2.63 -18.45 17.81
C SER A 53 3.74 -19.48 17.60
N SER A 54 4.94 -19.21 18.14
CA SER A 54 6.04 -20.16 18.09
C SER A 54 5.77 -21.43 18.89
N PHE A 55 5.10 -21.33 20.03
CA PHE A 55 4.72 -22.50 20.84
C PHE A 55 3.73 -23.39 20.08
N LEU A 56 2.64 -22.80 19.56
CA LEU A 56 1.63 -23.52 18.80
C LEU A 56 2.18 -24.13 17.50
N GLY A 57 3.05 -23.40 16.79
CA GLY A 57 3.66 -23.87 15.55
C GLY A 57 4.65 -25.03 15.72
N ARG A 58 5.25 -25.18 16.91
CA ARG A 58 6.22 -26.25 17.20
C ARG A 58 5.55 -27.59 17.49
N ALA A 59 4.28 -27.58 17.92
CA ALA A 59 3.48 -28.75 18.28
C ALA A 59 4.16 -29.74 19.24
N ILE A 60 5.08 -29.26 20.08
CA ILE A 60 5.74 -30.04 21.13
C ILE A 60 5.71 -29.26 22.44
N ASP A 61 5.53 -29.97 23.54
CA ASP A 61 5.59 -29.38 24.88
C ASP A 61 7.00 -28.88 25.18
N LEU A 62 7.10 -27.78 25.93
CA LEU A 62 8.40 -27.24 26.32
C LEU A 62 8.86 -27.86 27.65
N PRO A 63 10.10 -28.35 27.75
CA PRO A 63 10.57 -28.98 28.98
C PRO A 63 10.78 -27.93 30.07
N ILE A 64 10.43 -28.32 31.30
CA ILE A 64 11.00 -27.75 32.51
C ILE A 64 12.06 -28.72 33.00
N ASP A 65 13.28 -28.26 33.26
CA ASP A 65 14.38 -29.09 33.76
C ASP A 65 14.87 -28.63 35.14
N TRP A 66 15.83 -29.33 35.72
CA TRP A 66 16.52 -28.84 36.93
C TRP A 66 17.72 -28.01 36.54
N GLU A 67 17.83 -26.79 37.08
CA GLU A 67 19.02 -25.93 36.98
C GLU A 67 19.55 -25.76 35.54
N HIS A 68 18.65 -25.59 34.56
CA HIS A 68 18.96 -25.38 33.14
C HIS A 68 19.76 -26.53 32.52
N ALA A 69 19.48 -27.76 32.94
CA ALA A 69 20.16 -28.96 32.44
C ALA A 69 20.01 -29.14 30.92
N THR A 70 18.89 -28.73 30.32
CA THR A 70 18.70 -28.78 28.86
C THR A 70 19.73 -27.92 28.13
N GLN A 71 20.05 -26.74 28.65
CA GLN A 71 21.03 -25.83 28.05
C GLN A 71 22.47 -26.28 28.33
N HIS A 72 22.76 -26.64 29.59
CA HIS A 72 24.13 -26.86 30.04
C HIS A 72 24.65 -28.30 29.88
N ARG A 73 23.76 -29.30 29.92
CA ARG A 73 24.10 -30.72 29.96
C ARG A 73 23.70 -31.46 28.69
N ALA A 74 22.49 -31.22 28.17
CA ALA A 74 22.04 -31.93 26.96
C ALA A 74 22.93 -31.64 25.75
N SER A 75 23.43 -30.41 25.62
CA SER A 75 24.39 -30.01 24.57
C SER A 75 25.73 -30.77 24.64
N LYS A 76 26.06 -31.35 25.79
CA LYS A 76 27.26 -32.16 26.02
C LYS A 76 26.98 -33.67 25.94
N GLY A 77 25.77 -34.07 25.57
CA GLY A 77 25.33 -35.47 25.56
C GLY A 77 25.09 -36.06 26.95
N GLU A 78 25.05 -35.24 28.00
CA GLU A 78 24.74 -35.68 29.36
C GLU A 78 23.23 -35.75 29.61
N SER A 79 22.83 -36.48 30.65
CA SER A 79 21.43 -36.60 31.02
C SER A 79 20.83 -35.27 31.49
N ALA A 80 19.71 -34.88 30.87
CA ALA A 80 18.90 -33.72 31.21
C ALA A 80 17.41 -34.13 31.30
N PRO A 81 16.99 -34.80 32.38
CA PRO A 81 15.61 -35.22 32.54
C PRO A 81 14.69 -34.01 32.76
N ALA A 82 13.48 -34.07 32.20
CA ALA A 82 12.45 -33.07 32.45
C ALA A 82 11.87 -33.23 33.87
N ALA A 83 11.81 -32.12 34.61
CA ALA A 83 11.07 -31.94 35.85
C ALA A 83 9.56 -31.79 35.60
N GLY A 84 9.18 -31.25 34.44
CA GLY A 84 7.80 -31.12 34.00
C GLY A 84 7.73 -30.65 32.56
N TRP A 85 6.51 -30.42 32.08
CA TRP A 85 6.26 -30.01 30.70
C TRP A 85 5.25 -28.87 30.66
N ILE A 86 5.58 -27.80 29.93
CA ILE A 86 4.66 -26.70 29.65
C ILE A 86 3.77 -27.13 28.47
N LYS A 87 2.50 -27.37 28.77
CA LYS A 87 1.48 -27.88 27.83
C LYS A 87 0.71 -26.79 27.11
N GLN A 88 0.61 -25.61 27.73
CA GLN A 88 -0.14 -24.49 27.21
C GLN A 88 0.51 -23.17 27.66
N LEU A 89 0.40 -22.14 26.83
CA LEU A 89 0.78 -20.77 27.17
C LEU A 89 -0.44 -19.86 27.10
N GLU A 90 -0.52 -18.90 28.02
CA GLU A 90 -1.54 -17.86 28.03
C GLU A 90 -0.93 -16.52 28.41
N LEU A 91 -1.33 -15.45 27.72
CA LEU A 91 -1.08 -14.08 28.18
C LEU A 91 -2.18 -13.67 29.15
N ARG A 92 -1.79 -13.30 30.38
CA ARG A 92 -2.71 -12.82 31.42
C ARG A 92 -2.19 -11.50 31.97
N ASN A 93 -2.93 -10.41 31.76
CA ASN A 93 -2.56 -9.07 32.22
C ASN A 93 -1.13 -8.65 31.85
N GLY A 94 -0.69 -8.99 30.63
CA GLY A 94 0.65 -8.69 30.13
C GLY A 94 1.76 -9.67 30.54
N ALA A 95 1.51 -10.59 31.48
CA ALA A 95 2.43 -11.66 31.84
C ALA A 95 2.22 -12.91 30.99
N LEU A 96 3.28 -13.69 30.79
CA LEU A 96 3.20 -15.02 30.18
C LEU A 96 3.04 -16.09 31.27
N TRP A 97 1.96 -16.85 31.17
CA TRP A 97 1.66 -17.98 32.03
C TRP A 97 1.78 -19.29 31.26
N GLY A 98 2.21 -20.35 31.95
CA GLY A 98 2.27 -21.70 31.42
C GLY A 98 1.47 -22.70 32.26
N LEU A 99 0.74 -23.59 31.59
CA LEU A 99 0.17 -24.79 32.22
C LEU A 99 1.24 -25.87 32.28
N VAL A 100 1.55 -26.34 33.48
CA VAL A 100 2.61 -27.29 33.74
C VAL A 100 2.07 -28.63 34.18
N ASP A 101 2.53 -29.66 33.47
CA ASP A 101 2.40 -31.05 33.86
C ASP A 101 3.69 -31.51 34.58
N TRP A 102 3.64 -31.57 35.90
CA TRP A 102 4.80 -31.88 36.74
C TRP A 102 5.06 -33.38 36.81
N THR A 103 6.33 -33.77 36.80
CA THR A 103 6.71 -35.12 37.22
C THR A 103 6.44 -35.32 38.71
N PRO A 104 6.18 -36.56 39.18
CA PRO A 104 5.98 -36.82 40.62
C PRO A 104 7.15 -36.34 41.48
N ARG A 105 8.38 -36.49 40.97
CA ARG A 105 9.59 -36.02 41.64
C ARG A 105 9.57 -34.49 41.79
N ALA A 106 9.43 -33.75 40.69
CA ALA A 106 9.47 -32.29 40.75
C ALA A 106 8.32 -31.71 41.57
N SER A 107 7.11 -32.28 41.44
CA SER A 107 5.95 -31.90 42.24
C SER A 107 6.25 -31.98 43.73
N ALA A 108 6.79 -33.11 44.20
CA ALA A 108 7.19 -33.28 45.61
C ALA A 108 8.23 -32.24 46.04
N GLN A 109 9.21 -31.94 45.19
CA GLN A 109 10.26 -30.96 45.50
C GLN A 109 9.73 -29.52 45.59
N VAL A 110 8.75 -29.16 44.76
CA VAL A 110 8.07 -27.87 44.83
C VAL A 110 7.23 -27.77 46.11
N ILE A 111 6.45 -28.81 46.43
CA ILE A 111 5.63 -28.89 47.65
C ILE A 111 6.51 -28.78 48.91
N ASN A 112 7.63 -29.51 48.94
CA ASN A 112 8.59 -29.50 50.04
C ASN A 112 9.51 -28.27 50.05
N ARG A 113 9.36 -27.36 49.09
CA ARG A 113 10.14 -26.13 48.95
C ARG A 113 11.64 -26.37 48.72
N GLU A 114 12.01 -27.54 48.20
CA GLU A 114 13.39 -27.83 47.75
C GLU A 114 13.76 -26.98 46.54
N TYR A 115 12.78 -26.70 45.68
CA TYR A 115 12.88 -25.73 44.59
C TYR A 115 11.71 -24.76 44.65
N ARG A 116 12.01 -23.47 44.51
CA ARG A 116 11.00 -22.41 44.72
C ARG A 116 10.66 -21.63 43.47
N PHE A 117 11.48 -21.69 42.42
CA PHE A 117 11.37 -20.76 41.31
C PHE A 117 11.50 -21.44 39.96
N LEU A 118 10.91 -20.79 38.95
CA LEU A 118 11.18 -21.06 37.55
C LEU A 118 12.02 -19.93 36.96
N SER A 119 12.92 -20.29 36.06
CA SER A 119 13.69 -19.36 35.26
C SER A 119 13.47 -19.69 33.79
N PRO A 120 12.73 -18.87 33.03
CA PRO A 120 12.51 -19.14 31.62
C PRO A 120 13.82 -19.01 30.83
N VAL A 121 13.91 -19.78 29.75
CA VAL A 121 14.93 -19.66 28.71
C VAL A 121 14.21 -19.29 27.43
N PHE A 122 14.63 -18.20 26.80
CA PHE A 122 13.99 -17.66 25.62
C PHE A 122 15.02 -17.16 24.61
N ASP A 123 14.66 -17.19 23.34
CA ASP A 123 15.37 -16.50 22.28
C ASP A 123 14.85 -15.07 22.19
N PHE A 124 15.74 -14.13 21.89
CA PHE A 124 15.40 -12.73 21.69
C PHE A 124 16.16 -12.16 20.50
N ASP A 125 15.62 -11.09 19.92
CA ASP A 125 16.28 -10.31 18.88
C ASP A 125 17.39 -9.45 19.53
N PRO A 126 18.66 -9.58 19.13
CA PRO A 126 19.77 -8.85 19.73
C PRO A 126 19.71 -7.33 19.48
N ASP A 127 19.07 -6.87 18.40
CA ASP A 127 19.00 -5.44 18.07
C ASP A 127 17.90 -4.73 18.87
N THR A 128 16.73 -5.38 18.99
CA THR A 128 15.56 -4.80 19.66
C THR A 128 15.38 -5.26 21.11
N THR A 129 16.14 -6.26 21.55
CA THR A 129 15.99 -7.00 22.82
C THR A 129 14.62 -7.68 22.99
N ARG A 130 13.83 -7.78 21.93
CA ARG A 130 12.47 -8.35 21.98
C ARG A 130 12.53 -9.86 22.12
N ILE A 131 11.78 -10.38 23.09
CA ILE A 131 11.60 -11.82 23.27
C ILE A 131 10.80 -12.38 22.09
N ALA A 132 11.39 -13.34 21.39
CA ALA A 132 10.79 -13.93 20.18
C ALA A 132 10.15 -15.29 20.47
N ARG A 133 10.77 -16.10 21.35
CA ARG A 133 10.36 -17.49 21.55
C ARG A 133 10.76 -18.01 22.93
N LEU A 134 9.86 -18.75 23.58
CA LEU A 134 10.20 -19.54 24.76
C LEU A 134 10.80 -20.90 24.36
N VAL A 135 11.90 -21.29 25.00
CA VAL A 135 12.66 -22.51 24.69
C VAL A 135 12.45 -23.61 25.72
N SER A 136 12.57 -23.26 27.00
CA SER A 136 12.38 -24.13 28.16
C SER A 136 12.25 -23.28 29.43
N ALA A 137 12.14 -23.90 30.60
CA ALA A 137 12.38 -23.22 31.87
C ALA A 137 13.16 -24.11 32.85
N GLY A 138 14.00 -23.51 33.68
CA GLY A 138 14.72 -24.21 34.75
C GLY A 138 13.98 -24.09 36.07
N LEU A 139 13.69 -25.22 36.71
CA LEU A 139 13.34 -25.32 38.12
C LEU A 139 14.62 -25.10 38.94
N THR A 140 14.69 -23.96 39.61
CA THR A 140 15.92 -23.45 40.23
C THR A 140 15.63 -22.69 41.53
N ASN A 141 16.66 -22.54 42.35
CA ASN A 141 16.64 -21.63 43.50
C ASN A 141 17.27 -20.26 43.21
N LYS A 142 17.83 -20.05 42.00
CA LYS A 142 18.45 -18.80 41.56
C LYS A 142 17.85 -18.32 40.23
N PRO A 143 16.60 -17.85 40.20
CA PRO A 143 15.96 -17.41 38.97
C PRO A 143 16.57 -16.10 38.48
N ASN A 144 16.55 -15.88 37.15
CA ASN A 144 17.07 -14.62 36.61
C ASN A 144 16.08 -13.45 36.76
N PHE A 145 14.76 -13.66 36.71
CA PHE A 145 13.84 -12.55 36.93
C PHE A 145 13.64 -12.24 38.43
N LEU A 146 13.39 -10.96 38.74
CA LEU A 146 13.04 -10.50 40.09
C LEU A 146 11.60 -10.90 40.45
N LEU A 147 11.41 -11.32 41.70
CA LEU A 147 10.09 -11.60 42.29
C LEU A 147 9.77 -10.51 43.29
N THR A 148 8.51 -10.10 43.38
CA THR A 148 8.02 -9.42 44.58
C THR A 148 7.76 -10.50 45.64
N ALA A 149 8.46 -10.42 46.78
CA ALA A 149 8.22 -11.33 47.89
C ALA A 149 6.80 -11.12 48.43
N LEU A 150 5.99 -12.17 48.45
CA LEU A 150 4.65 -12.16 49.06
C LEU A 150 4.77 -12.25 50.59
N ASN A 151 5.38 -11.26 51.21
CA ASN A 151 5.29 -11.01 52.65
C ASN A 151 4.48 -9.72 52.83
N GLN A 152 3.20 -9.84 53.19
CA GLN A 152 2.45 -8.73 53.75
C GLN A 152 2.66 -8.70 55.26
N GLU A 153 3.22 -7.60 55.77
CA GLU A 153 2.87 -7.05 57.07
C GLU A 153 2.74 -5.53 56.90
N ASN A 154 1.62 -4.98 57.38
CA ASN A 154 1.22 -3.58 57.27
C ASN A 154 2.33 -2.64 57.82
N THR A 155 2.56 -1.48 57.19
CA THR A 155 2.44 -0.12 57.78
C THR A 155 2.81 0.92 56.70
N GLU A 156 2.06 2.03 56.70
CA GLU A 156 2.27 3.31 56.00
C GLU A 156 1.72 3.45 54.57
N VAL A 157 0.52 4.03 54.53
CA VAL A 157 0.00 4.76 53.38
C VAL A 157 0.93 5.95 53.12
N THR A 158 1.93 5.75 52.27
CA THR A 158 2.45 6.86 51.46
C THR A 158 1.52 6.96 50.25
N PRO A 159 0.74 8.05 50.10
CA PRO A 159 -0.02 8.24 48.88
C PRO A 159 0.99 8.28 47.73
N VAL A 160 0.80 7.38 46.76
CA VAL A 160 1.59 7.35 45.53
C VAL A 160 1.40 8.71 44.87
N THR A 161 2.40 9.57 45.00
CA THR A 161 2.40 10.86 44.34
C THR A 161 2.64 10.59 42.87
N LEU A 162 1.71 11.02 42.03
CA LEU A 162 1.87 10.95 40.58
C LEU A 162 3.19 11.63 40.20
N SER A 163 3.99 10.97 39.36
CA SER A 163 5.33 11.46 39.06
C SER A 163 5.25 12.90 38.51
N PRO A 164 6.05 13.85 39.03
CA PRO A 164 6.04 15.24 38.57
C PRO A 164 6.30 15.37 37.07
N ALA A 165 7.09 14.45 36.50
CA ALA A 165 7.35 14.37 35.07
C ALA A 165 6.10 13.99 34.26
N LEU A 166 5.28 13.04 34.74
CA LEU A 166 4.03 12.66 34.10
C LEU A 166 3.01 13.81 34.16
N LEU A 167 2.87 14.46 35.32
CA LEU A 167 1.97 15.61 35.46
C LEU A 167 2.38 16.78 34.56
N THR A 168 3.69 17.05 34.46
CA THR A 168 4.24 18.05 33.53
C THR A 168 3.96 17.69 32.07
N ALA A 169 4.18 16.42 31.69
CA ALA A 169 3.91 15.92 30.34
C ALA A 169 2.41 15.99 29.97
N LEU A 170 1.51 15.85 30.96
CA LEU A 170 0.07 15.99 30.80
C LEU A 170 -0.44 17.44 30.93
N GLY A 171 0.44 18.41 31.23
CA GLY A 171 0.05 19.80 31.46
C GLY A 171 -0.77 20.02 32.75
N LEU A 172 -0.69 19.09 33.70
CA LEU A 172 -1.45 19.09 34.94
C LEU A 172 -0.63 19.65 36.13
N PRO A 173 -1.28 20.30 37.10
CA PRO A 173 -0.60 20.80 38.30
C PRO A 173 -0.10 19.63 39.18
N ALA A 174 0.93 19.89 40.00
CA ALA A 174 1.51 18.89 40.91
C ALA A 174 0.54 18.32 41.95
N THR A 175 -0.62 18.97 42.15
CA THR A 175 -1.70 18.55 43.05
C THR A 175 -2.80 17.77 42.32
N ALA A 176 -2.64 17.47 41.03
CA ALA A 176 -3.65 16.77 40.27
C ALA A 176 -3.87 15.35 40.83
N THR A 177 -5.12 14.91 40.85
CA THR A 177 -5.47 13.57 41.33
C THR A 177 -5.28 12.52 40.24
N GLU A 178 -5.27 11.25 40.63
CA GLU A 178 -5.14 10.13 39.69
C GLU A 178 -6.26 10.12 38.65
N GLU A 179 -7.49 10.49 39.05
CA GLU A 179 -8.64 10.62 38.15
C GLU A 179 -8.43 11.74 37.11
N GLN A 180 -7.78 12.84 37.49
CA GLN A 180 -7.47 13.93 36.56
C GLN A 180 -6.37 13.54 35.57
N ALA A 181 -5.36 12.78 36.01
CA ALA A 181 -4.32 12.24 35.14
C ALA A 181 -4.89 11.16 34.18
N LEU A 182 -5.81 10.31 34.65
CA LEU A 182 -6.54 9.34 33.83
C LEU A 182 -7.43 10.04 32.80
N ALA A 183 -8.13 11.11 33.18
CA ALA A 183 -8.94 11.88 32.24
C ALA A 183 -8.07 12.55 31.16
N ALA A 184 -6.94 13.15 31.52
CA ALA A 184 -6.02 13.78 30.56
C ALA A 184 -5.38 12.76 29.61
N THR A 185 -4.97 11.59 30.11
CA THR A 185 -4.42 10.50 29.28
C THR A 185 -5.48 9.90 28.36
N ALA A 186 -6.71 9.73 28.83
CA ALA A 186 -7.84 9.28 28.01
C ALA A 186 -8.15 10.30 26.89
N GLN A 187 -8.10 11.59 27.19
CA GLN A 187 -8.28 12.65 26.21
C GLN A 187 -7.16 12.65 25.16
N LEU A 188 -5.90 12.53 25.56
CA LEU A 188 -4.77 12.39 24.62
C LEU A 188 -4.88 11.14 23.75
N LYS A 189 -5.32 10.01 24.31
CA LYS A 189 -5.59 8.79 23.56
C LYS A 189 -6.72 8.99 22.54
N ALA A 190 -7.81 9.65 22.94
CA ALA A 190 -8.92 9.97 22.05
C ALA A 190 -8.50 10.94 20.93
N THR A 191 -7.70 11.97 21.22
CA THR A 191 -7.14 12.88 20.22
C THR A 191 -6.19 12.16 19.27
N ALA A 192 -5.26 11.34 19.78
CA ALA A 192 -4.34 10.56 18.95
C ALA A 192 -5.09 9.52 18.09
N GLN A 193 -6.14 8.90 18.61
CA GLN A 193 -7.01 8.01 17.84
C GLN A 193 -7.81 8.78 16.79
N ALA A 194 -8.30 9.98 17.07
CA ALA A 194 -8.93 10.84 16.07
C ALA A 194 -7.95 11.22 14.95
N THR A 195 -6.73 11.63 15.30
CA THR A 195 -5.65 11.95 14.33
C THR A 195 -5.20 10.73 13.51
N ASN A 196 -5.22 9.51 14.09
CA ASN A 196 -4.90 8.28 13.36
C ASN A 196 -6.08 7.71 12.55
N THR A 197 -7.31 8.12 12.85
CA THR A 197 -8.52 7.71 12.12
C THR A 197 -8.90 8.71 11.03
N GLU A 198 -8.33 9.93 11.07
CA GLU A 198 -8.19 10.76 9.89
C GLU A 198 -7.35 9.99 8.87
N LYS A 199 -8.04 9.27 7.97
CA LYS A 199 -7.43 8.88 6.68
C LYS A 199 -6.75 10.15 6.17
N PRO A 200 -5.44 10.13 5.85
CA PRO A 200 -4.82 11.30 5.24
C PRO A 200 -5.70 11.65 4.05
N ASN A 201 -6.39 12.79 4.13
CA ASN A 201 -7.19 13.22 3.02
C ASN A 201 -6.19 13.46 1.90
N LEU A 202 -6.19 12.60 0.88
CA LEU A 202 -5.24 12.68 -0.24
C LEU A 202 -5.32 14.07 -0.89
N GLU A 203 -6.46 14.77 -0.77
CA GLU A 203 -6.63 16.16 -1.19
C GLU A 203 -5.80 17.20 -0.40
N GLN A 204 -5.29 16.84 0.78
CA GLN A 204 -4.39 17.69 1.59
C GLN A 204 -2.91 17.43 1.26
N PHE A 205 -2.58 16.25 0.73
CA PHE A 205 -1.21 15.85 0.37
C PHE A 205 -0.89 16.06 -1.11
N MET A 206 -1.89 16.28 -1.96
CA MET A 206 -1.70 16.80 -3.30
C MET A 206 -1.79 18.33 -3.24
N PRO A 207 -0.74 19.08 -3.62
CA PRO A 207 -0.88 20.51 -3.84
C PRO A 207 -1.99 20.72 -4.88
N ARG A 208 -3.10 21.37 -4.48
CA ARG A 208 -4.26 21.58 -5.38
C ARG A 208 -3.85 22.23 -6.70
N ALA A 209 -2.85 23.12 -6.65
CA ALA A 209 -2.25 23.74 -7.82
C ALA A 209 -1.67 22.70 -8.81
N ASP A 210 -0.98 21.66 -8.33
CA ASP A 210 -0.42 20.62 -9.17
C ASP A 210 -1.52 19.75 -9.78
N TYR A 211 -2.54 19.39 -8.99
CA TYR A 211 -3.71 18.65 -9.48
C TYR A 211 -4.46 19.41 -10.57
N ASP A 212 -4.78 20.68 -10.33
CA ASP A 212 -5.48 21.54 -11.28
C ASP A 212 -4.66 21.73 -12.56
N SER A 213 -3.32 21.84 -12.45
CA SER A 213 -2.43 21.94 -13.60
C SER A 213 -2.42 20.67 -14.46
N VAL A 214 -2.42 19.49 -13.82
CA VAL A 214 -2.47 18.19 -14.51
C VAL A 214 -3.82 17.97 -15.15
N LEU A 215 -4.91 18.31 -14.45
CA LEU A 215 -6.27 18.19 -14.96
C LEU A 215 -6.48 19.12 -16.18
N GLN A 216 -6.00 20.37 -16.09
CA GLN A 216 -6.05 21.32 -17.20
C GLN A 216 -5.22 20.83 -18.39
N ARG A 217 -4.01 20.30 -18.16
CA ARG A 217 -3.19 19.72 -19.23
C ARG A 217 -3.85 18.50 -19.87
N ALA A 218 -4.46 17.62 -19.09
CA ALA A 218 -5.19 16.45 -19.59
C ALA A 218 -6.39 16.88 -20.44
N THR A 219 -7.20 17.82 -19.94
CA THR A 219 -8.35 18.37 -20.67
C THR A 219 -7.93 19.01 -21.99
N ASN A 220 -6.86 19.83 -21.97
CA ASN A 220 -6.34 20.47 -23.17
C ASN A 220 -5.81 19.44 -24.19
N ALA A 221 -5.13 18.40 -23.71
CA ALA A 221 -4.61 17.33 -24.57
C ALA A 221 -5.75 16.51 -25.20
N GLU A 222 -6.80 16.19 -24.44
CA GLU A 222 -7.99 15.49 -24.94
C GLU A 222 -8.74 16.30 -25.99
N GLN A 223 -8.92 17.61 -25.75
CA GLN A 223 -9.52 18.53 -26.72
C GLN A 223 -8.68 18.63 -28.01
N ALA A 224 -7.35 18.76 -27.88
CA ALA A 224 -6.45 18.81 -29.03
C ALA A 224 -6.49 17.50 -29.84
N LEU A 225 -6.54 16.33 -29.17
CA LEU A 225 -6.67 15.04 -29.83
C LEU A 225 -8.02 14.89 -30.55
N ALA A 226 -9.11 15.35 -29.94
CA ALA A 226 -10.43 15.33 -30.56
C ALA A 226 -10.48 16.20 -31.82
N GLU A 227 -9.90 17.41 -31.76
CA GLU A 227 -9.82 18.32 -32.90
C GLU A 227 -8.92 17.77 -34.02
N GLN A 228 -7.79 17.14 -33.65
CA GLN A 228 -6.90 16.51 -34.62
C GLN A 228 -7.59 15.36 -35.36
N LYS A 229 -8.34 14.50 -34.65
CA LYS A 229 -9.12 13.42 -35.27
C LYS A 229 -10.18 13.97 -36.23
N LYS A 230 -10.88 15.03 -35.83
CA LYS A 230 -11.88 15.69 -36.68
C LYS A 230 -11.26 16.31 -37.93
N THR A 231 -10.11 16.96 -37.78
CA THR A 231 -9.36 17.55 -38.90
C THR A 231 -8.90 16.48 -39.88
N GLU A 232 -8.31 15.40 -39.37
CA GLU A 232 -7.83 14.29 -40.19
C GLU A 232 -8.98 13.57 -40.91
N HIS A 233 -10.08 13.32 -40.21
CA HIS A 233 -11.30 12.75 -40.81
C HIS A 233 -11.83 13.64 -41.94
N THR A 234 -11.94 14.94 -41.71
CA THR A 234 -12.40 15.91 -42.73
C THR A 234 -11.48 15.90 -43.96
N LYS A 235 -10.16 15.85 -43.73
CA LYS A 235 -9.16 15.77 -44.81
C LYS A 235 -9.31 14.48 -45.63
N GLN A 236 -9.58 13.35 -44.99
CA GLN A 236 -9.80 12.08 -45.68
C GLN A 236 -11.10 12.09 -46.50
N VAL A 237 -12.18 12.65 -45.94
CA VAL A 237 -13.47 12.83 -46.63
C VAL A 237 -13.28 13.71 -47.88
N ASP A 238 -12.65 14.88 -47.73
CA ASP A 238 -12.46 15.80 -48.85
C ASP A 238 -11.56 15.19 -49.93
N ALA A 239 -10.46 14.52 -49.55
CA ALA A 239 -9.58 13.84 -50.51
C ALA A 239 -10.32 12.76 -51.31
N LEU A 240 -11.16 11.95 -50.65
CA LEU A 240 -11.94 10.91 -51.31
C LEU A 240 -13.01 11.50 -52.22
N ILE A 241 -13.70 12.56 -51.80
CA ILE A 241 -14.71 13.25 -52.61
C ILE A 241 -14.08 13.89 -53.85
N THR A 242 -12.95 14.58 -53.69
CA THR A 242 -12.22 15.16 -54.82
C THR A 242 -11.81 14.10 -55.82
N SER A 243 -11.24 12.98 -55.34
CA SER A 243 -10.86 11.85 -56.21
C SER A 243 -12.06 11.24 -56.91
N ALA A 244 -13.18 11.04 -56.22
CA ALA A 244 -14.40 10.47 -56.80
C ALA A 244 -15.05 11.40 -57.83
N THR A 245 -14.99 12.71 -57.61
CA THR A 245 -15.51 13.73 -58.54
C THR A 245 -14.64 13.79 -59.80
N GLN A 246 -13.31 13.81 -59.66
CA GLN A 246 -12.37 13.79 -60.79
C GLN A 246 -12.48 12.50 -61.61
N ALA A 247 -12.70 11.36 -60.96
CA ALA A 247 -12.92 10.08 -61.62
C ALA A 247 -14.33 9.95 -62.24
N GLY A 248 -15.20 10.96 -62.11
CA GLY A 248 -16.55 10.93 -62.66
C GLY A 248 -17.48 9.92 -62.01
N LYS A 249 -17.16 9.44 -60.79
CA LYS A 249 -17.93 8.46 -60.02
C LYS A 249 -19.10 9.10 -59.27
N ILE A 250 -18.96 10.37 -58.93
CA ILE A 250 -20.03 11.22 -58.38
C ILE A 250 -20.14 12.49 -59.22
N THR A 251 -21.30 13.14 -59.18
CA THR A 251 -21.51 14.41 -59.89
C THR A 251 -21.31 15.60 -58.93
N PRO A 252 -20.94 16.79 -59.43
CA PRO A 252 -20.80 17.98 -58.59
C PRO A 252 -22.04 18.31 -57.74
N ALA A 253 -23.24 18.03 -58.24
CA ALA A 253 -24.49 18.25 -57.52
C ALA A 253 -24.69 17.31 -56.31
N THR A 254 -23.98 16.19 -56.26
CA THR A 254 -24.09 15.17 -55.21
C THR A 254 -22.98 15.23 -54.16
N VAL A 255 -22.01 16.15 -54.32
CA VAL A 255 -20.85 16.29 -53.42
C VAL A 255 -21.28 16.54 -51.98
N ASP A 256 -22.17 17.49 -51.74
CA ASP A 256 -22.59 17.85 -50.37
C ASP A 256 -23.40 16.73 -49.71
N TYR A 257 -24.18 15.99 -50.48
CA TYR A 257 -24.90 14.80 -50.00
C TYR A 257 -23.93 13.70 -49.53
N HIS A 258 -22.90 13.40 -50.33
CA HIS A 258 -21.91 12.39 -49.98
C HIS A 258 -21.00 12.85 -48.84
N ARG A 259 -20.65 14.14 -48.77
CA ARG A 259 -19.93 14.73 -47.63
C ARG A 259 -20.72 14.58 -46.33
N ALA A 260 -22.02 14.85 -46.37
CA ALA A 260 -22.89 14.67 -45.22
C ALA A 260 -23.05 13.20 -44.79
N ALA A 261 -22.88 12.25 -45.71
CA ALA A 261 -22.93 10.82 -45.40
C ALA A 261 -21.64 10.29 -44.74
N CYS A 262 -20.54 11.05 -44.79
CA CYS A 262 -19.23 10.65 -44.25
C CYS A 262 -18.90 11.34 -42.91
N GLN A 263 -19.88 11.60 -42.06
CA GLN A 263 -19.66 12.27 -40.77
C GLN A 263 -18.87 11.43 -39.76
N ASP A 264 -18.87 10.11 -39.91
CA ASP A 264 -18.12 9.17 -39.08
C ASP A 264 -17.26 8.24 -39.95
N GLU A 265 -16.35 7.49 -39.30
CA GLU A 265 -15.44 6.55 -39.97
C GLU A 265 -16.19 5.44 -40.73
N THR A 266 -17.37 5.03 -40.25
CA THR A 266 -18.19 4.00 -40.90
C THR A 266 -18.84 4.53 -42.18
N GLY A 267 -19.30 5.78 -42.17
CA GLY A 267 -19.82 6.51 -43.31
C GLY A 267 -18.74 6.69 -44.39
N LEU A 268 -17.52 7.06 -43.98
CA LEU A 268 -16.38 7.15 -44.89
C LEU A 268 -16.06 5.80 -45.54
N ALA A 269 -16.04 4.70 -44.76
CA ALA A 269 -15.79 3.36 -45.28
C ALA A 269 -16.88 2.91 -46.28
N ARG A 270 -18.15 3.20 -45.98
CA ARG A 270 -19.28 2.92 -46.89
C ARG A 270 -19.17 3.72 -48.18
N PHE A 271 -18.82 5.00 -48.09
CA PHE A 271 -18.65 5.84 -49.27
C PHE A 271 -17.48 5.36 -50.13
N LYS A 272 -16.37 4.94 -49.51
CA LYS A 272 -15.25 4.31 -50.22
C LYS A 272 -15.70 3.08 -51.00
N ALA A 273 -16.43 2.16 -50.37
CA ALA A 273 -16.96 0.97 -51.04
C ALA A 273 -17.92 1.32 -52.20
N PHE A 274 -18.73 2.38 -52.03
CA PHE A 274 -19.57 2.89 -53.11
C PHE A 274 -18.74 3.41 -54.28
N VAL A 275 -17.70 4.22 -54.04
CA VAL A 275 -16.82 4.76 -55.09
C VAL A 275 -16.12 3.63 -55.86
N ASP A 276 -15.69 2.58 -55.17
CA ASP A 276 -15.06 1.41 -55.78
C ASP A 276 -16.03 0.63 -56.71
N ALA A 277 -17.31 0.55 -56.35
CA ALA A 277 -18.35 -0.16 -57.12
C ALA A 277 -19.04 0.70 -58.18
N ALA A 278 -19.02 2.03 -58.04
CA ALA A 278 -19.78 2.94 -58.89
C ALA A 278 -19.25 2.94 -60.34
N PRO A 279 -20.12 2.89 -61.37
CA PRO A 279 -19.71 3.16 -62.74
C PRO A 279 -19.33 4.64 -62.92
N VAL A 280 -18.61 4.96 -64.01
CA VAL A 280 -18.36 6.36 -64.37
C VAL A 280 -19.64 6.96 -64.92
N VAL A 281 -20.23 7.91 -64.20
CA VAL A 281 -21.52 8.54 -64.52
C VAL A 281 -21.37 9.90 -65.17
N ALA A 282 -20.22 10.56 -64.98
CA ALA A 282 -19.87 11.83 -65.59
C ALA A 282 -18.45 11.74 -66.18
N PRO A 283 -18.28 11.27 -67.43
CA PRO A 283 -16.95 11.22 -68.05
C PRO A 283 -16.35 12.64 -68.15
N PRO A 284 -15.01 12.77 -68.05
CA PRO A 284 -14.35 14.06 -68.18
C PRO A 284 -14.74 14.70 -69.51
N SER A 285 -15.18 15.96 -69.45
CA SER A 285 -15.70 16.67 -70.62
C SER A 285 -14.63 16.98 -71.66
N ASN A 286 -13.34 16.83 -71.31
CA ASN A 286 -12.15 17.20 -72.10
C ASN A 286 -12.24 18.62 -72.71
N LEU A 287 -13.14 19.46 -72.20
CA LEU A 287 -13.35 20.83 -72.69
C LEU A 287 -12.18 21.73 -72.32
N ASP A 288 -11.55 21.48 -71.17
CA ASP A 288 -10.37 22.22 -70.70
C ASP A 288 -9.13 21.96 -71.57
N GLU A 289 -9.06 20.79 -72.23
CA GLU A 289 -7.98 20.42 -73.16
C GLU A 289 -8.31 20.79 -74.61
N ARG A 290 -9.58 21.13 -74.90
CA ARG A 290 -10.03 21.48 -76.24
C ARG A 290 -9.58 22.90 -76.57
N LYS A 291 -8.41 23.01 -77.22
CA LYS A 291 -8.04 24.25 -77.91
C LYS A 291 -9.12 24.56 -78.94
N ALA A 292 -9.66 25.78 -78.92
CA ALA A 292 -10.56 26.26 -79.96
C ALA A 292 -9.89 25.97 -81.32
N ASP A 293 -10.66 25.44 -82.28
CA ASP A 293 -10.16 25.26 -83.64
C ASP A 293 -9.54 26.59 -84.07
N LYS A 294 -8.26 26.57 -84.45
CA LYS A 294 -7.59 27.74 -85.02
C LYS A 294 -8.25 28.01 -86.38
N THR A 295 -9.39 28.69 -86.39
CA THR A 295 -9.80 29.46 -87.56
C THR A 295 -8.72 30.51 -87.75
N ALA A 296 -7.84 30.27 -88.74
CA ALA A 296 -6.89 31.26 -89.18
C ALA A 296 -7.67 32.55 -89.45
N THR A 297 -7.40 33.59 -88.66
CA THR A 297 -8.02 34.89 -88.85
C THR A 297 -7.50 35.41 -90.18
N ALA A 298 -8.29 35.29 -91.25
CA ALA A 298 -7.99 35.97 -92.50
C ALA A 298 -7.88 37.47 -92.19
N LEU A 299 -6.87 38.14 -92.76
CA LEU A 299 -6.69 39.58 -92.59
C LEU A 299 -7.95 40.30 -93.07
N ASN A 300 -8.45 41.26 -92.30
CA ASN A 300 -9.53 42.11 -92.77
C ASN A 300 -9.01 43.09 -93.84
N ALA A 301 -9.93 43.77 -94.54
CA ALA A 301 -9.57 44.62 -95.69
C ALA A 301 -8.62 45.77 -95.32
N GLU A 302 -8.71 46.30 -94.10
CA GLU A 302 -7.79 47.33 -93.63
C GLU A 302 -6.38 46.77 -93.37
N GLU A 303 -6.27 45.59 -92.77
CA GLU A 303 -4.99 44.94 -92.48
C GLU A 303 -4.26 44.49 -93.75
N GLN A 304 -4.99 44.03 -94.77
CA GLN A 304 -4.42 43.73 -96.08
C GLN A 304 -3.87 45.00 -96.77
N HIS A 305 -4.52 46.15 -96.56
CA HIS A 305 -4.06 47.42 -97.11
C HIS A 305 -2.77 47.90 -96.42
N VAL A 306 -2.70 47.76 -95.10
CA VAL A 306 -1.49 48.11 -94.33
C VAL A 306 -0.32 47.17 -94.67
N ALA A 307 -0.56 45.86 -94.82
CA ALA A 307 0.47 44.91 -95.24
C ALA A 307 1.08 45.29 -96.61
N LYS A 308 0.25 45.73 -97.56
CA LYS A 308 0.72 46.23 -98.87
C LYS A 308 1.51 47.54 -98.77
N LEU A 309 1.10 48.46 -97.90
CA LEU A 309 1.83 49.72 -97.70
C LEU A 309 3.22 49.51 -97.09
N LEU A 310 3.38 48.46 -96.29
CA LEU A 310 4.65 48.09 -95.65
C LEU A 310 5.51 47.14 -96.49
N ASP A 311 5.08 46.79 -97.70
CA ASP A 311 5.70 45.80 -98.60
C ASP A 311 5.93 44.43 -97.92
N MET A 312 4.98 44.02 -97.07
CA MET A 312 5.03 42.76 -96.32
C MET A 312 4.03 41.75 -96.88
N SER A 313 4.38 40.47 -96.85
CA SER A 313 3.44 39.41 -97.19
C SER A 313 2.35 39.29 -96.11
N GLU A 314 1.14 38.88 -96.49
CA GLU A 314 0.04 38.64 -95.55
C GLU A 314 0.44 37.67 -94.41
N ALA A 315 1.25 36.66 -94.74
CA ALA A 315 1.76 35.70 -93.78
C ALA A 315 2.75 36.33 -92.77
N ASP A 316 3.57 37.28 -93.20
CA ASP A 316 4.53 37.97 -92.34
C ASP A 316 3.84 39.03 -91.48
N PHE A 317 2.82 39.70 -92.00
CA PHE A 317 2.01 40.63 -91.23
C PHE A 317 1.23 39.93 -90.11
N ILE A 318 0.64 38.76 -90.38
CA ILE A 318 -0.02 37.94 -89.36
C ILE A 318 0.97 37.49 -88.27
N LYS A 319 2.21 37.13 -88.64
CA LYS A 319 3.26 36.76 -87.68
C LYS A 319 3.71 37.92 -86.80
N GLY A 320 3.73 39.16 -87.31
CA GLY A 320 4.11 40.35 -86.54
C GLY A 320 3.03 40.86 -85.59
N LYS A 321 1.79 40.37 -85.73
CA LYS A 321 0.64 40.74 -84.88
C LYS A 321 0.48 39.86 -83.63
N ALA A 322 1.07 38.67 -83.64
CA ALA A 322 1.04 37.71 -82.53
C ALA A 322 2.11 38.03 -81.48
#